data_AF-A0A2P2L9S7-F1
#
_entry.id   AF-A0A2P2L9S7-F1
#
_cell.length_a   1.000
_cell.length_b   1.000
_cell.length_c   1.000
_cell.angle_alpha   90.00
_cell.angle_beta   90.00
_cell.angle_gamma   90.00
#
_symmetry.space_group_name_H-M   'P 1'
#
loop_
_entity.id
_entity.type
_entity.pdbx_description
1 polymer ?
#
loop_
_entity_poly.entity_id
_entity_poly.type
_entity_poly.pdbx_seq_one_letter_code
_entity_poly.pdbx_strand_id
1 'polypeptide(L)'
;MYSTFLIGKASHKDVRDSTSWLFRAYYGNRMFMAYCCVACEVLYIMLFLLAENQTEKLMDVLVTSLKGCSLITLLLGLSLLGWAIKQVVNIIQMKTAADVCVLYDSNKKGG
;
A
#
# COMPACT_ATOMS: atom_id res chain seq x y z
N MET A 1 12.98 -7.70 2.21
CA MET A 1 14.26 -7.38 2.87
C MET A 1 15.16 -8.61 3.00
N TYR A 2 14.73 -9.71 3.64
CA TYR A 2 15.51 -10.97 3.70
C TYR A 2 15.83 -11.57 2.31
N SER A 3 14.83 -11.62 1.44
CA SER A 3 14.94 -12.02 0.04
C SER A 3 15.92 -11.16 -0.79
N THR A 4 15.95 -9.85 -0.54
CA THR A 4 16.84 -8.89 -1.21
C THR A 4 18.31 -9.11 -0.81
N PHE A 5 18.54 -9.44 0.46
CA PHE A 5 19.85 -9.79 1.00
C PHE A 5 20.37 -11.11 0.41
N LEU A 6 19.54 -12.16 0.34
CA LEU A 6 19.93 -13.47 -0.23
C LEU A 6 20.33 -13.40 -1.71
N ILE A 7 19.73 -12.49 -2.48
CA ILE A 7 20.06 -12.30 -3.90
C ILE A 7 21.18 -11.26 -4.12
N GLY A 8 21.64 -10.55 -3.07
CA GLY A 8 22.67 -9.52 -3.22
C GLY A 8 22.21 -8.31 -4.05
N LYS A 9 20.90 -8.05 -4.12
CA LYS A 9 20.38 -6.85 -4.81
C LYS A 9 20.61 -5.61 -3.95
N ALA A 10 21.23 -4.59 -4.52
CA ALA A 10 21.58 -3.34 -3.83
C ALA A 10 20.34 -2.57 -3.31
N SER A 11 19.14 -2.81 -3.85
CA SER A 11 17.91 -2.22 -3.31
C SER A 11 16.64 -2.99 -3.66
N HIS A 12 15.70 -3.04 -2.72
CA HIS A 12 14.31 -3.47 -2.98
C HIS A 12 13.52 -2.48 -3.86
N LYS A 13 14.15 -1.35 -4.23
CA LYS A 13 13.65 -0.34 -5.18
C LYS A 13 14.04 -0.60 -6.63
N ASP A 14 14.90 -1.57 -6.92
CA ASP A 14 15.22 -1.96 -8.30
C ASP A 14 14.11 -2.87 -8.86
N VAL A 15 13.04 -2.20 -9.28
CA VAL A 15 11.92 -2.84 -9.93
C VAL A 15 12.28 -3.13 -11.38
N ARG A 16 12.42 -4.42 -11.70
CA ARG A 16 12.40 -4.89 -13.09
C ARG A 16 11.11 -4.40 -13.75
N ASP A 17 11.24 -3.93 -14.99
CA ASP A 17 10.20 -3.35 -15.86
C ASP A 17 8.91 -4.18 -16.06
N SER A 18 8.81 -5.38 -15.48
CA SER A 18 7.65 -6.28 -15.57
C SER A 18 6.58 -6.06 -14.49
N THR A 19 6.71 -5.05 -13.64
CA THR A 19 5.79 -4.83 -12.51
C THR A 19 4.65 -3.89 -12.92
N SER A 20 3.43 -4.15 -12.43
CA SER A 20 2.19 -3.46 -12.80
C SER A 20 2.33 -1.92 -12.84
N TRP A 21 1.65 -1.26 -13.79
CA TRP A 21 1.71 0.20 -14.00
C TRP A 21 1.55 1.01 -12.71
N LEU A 22 0.69 0.55 -11.81
CA LEU A 22 0.47 1.14 -10.48
C LEU A 22 1.73 1.12 -9.60
N PHE A 23 2.47 0.01 -9.59
CA PHE A 23 3.70 -0.11 -8.83
C PHE A 23 4.80 0.80 -9.42
N ARG A 24 4.84 0.92 -10.75
CA ARG A 24 5.75 1.83 -11.45
C ARG A 24 5.43 3.30 -11.17
N ALA A 25 4.15 3.67 -11.12
CA ALA A 25 3.74 5.02 -10.73
C ALA A 25 4.07 5.31 -9.25
N TYR A 26 3.86 4.32 -8.37
CA TYR A 26 4.12 4.45 -6.94
C TYR A 26 5.61 4.61 -6.59
N TYR A 27 6.47 3.80 -7.19
CA TYR A 27 7.91 3.87 -6.97
C TYR A 27 8.66 4.83 -7.90
N GLY A 28 8.10 5.13 -9.07
CA GLY A 28 8.69 6.02 -10.06
C GLY A 28 8.54 7.50 -9.72
N ASN A 29 7.51 7.89 -8.95
CA ASN A 29 7.31 9.26 -8.53
C ASN A 29 7.34 9.41 -7.00
N ARG A 30 8.43 10.01 -6.50
CA ARG A 30 8.63 10.24 -5.06
C ARG A 30 7.51 11.07 -4.42
N MET A 31 6.91 12.00 -5.17
CA MET A 31 5.80 12.83 -4.68
C MET A 31 4.52 12.01 -4.50
N PHE A 32 4.28 11.03 -5.36
CA PHE A 32 3.12 10.14 -5.25
C PHE A 32 3.24 9.19 -4.06
N MET A 33 4.45 8.66 -3.82
CA MET A 33 4.74 7.88 -2.61
C MET A 33 4.47 8.69 -1.33
N ALA A 34 4.91 9.96 -1.30
CA ALA A 34 4.68 10.86 -0.17
C ALA A 34 3.18 11.15 0.03
N TYR A 35 2.46 11.48 -1.04
CA TYR A 35 1.01 11.68 -1.01
C TYR A 35 0.29 10.46 -0.43
N CYS A 36 0.60 9.27 -0.92
CA CYS A 36 0.02 8.01 -0.46
C CYS A 36 0.31 7.76 1.04
N CYS A 37 1.48 8.20 1.53
CA CYS A 37 1.86 8.09 2.92
C CYS A 37 1.05 9.05 3.81
N VAL A 38 0.97 10.32 3.44
CA VAL A 38 0.17 11.34 4.16
C VAL A 38 -1.31 10.99 4.13
N ALA A 39 -1.82 10.51 2.99
CA ALA A 39 -3.20 10.07 2.82
C ALA A 39 -3.60 8.98 3.84
N CYS A 40 -2.69 8.06 4.18
CA CYS A 40 -2.92 7.02 5.18
C CYS A 40 -3.01 7.59 6.61
N GLU A 41 -2.12 8.52 6.97
CA GLU A 41 -2.14 9.16 8.28
C GLU A 41 -3.42 10.00 8.46
N VAL A 42 -3.78 10.77 7.43
CA VAL A 42 -5.02 11.56 7.41
C VAL A 42 -6.24 10.64 7.52
N LEU A 43 -6.25 9.50 6.83
CA LEU A 43 -7.32 8.51 6.96
C LEU A 43 -7.46 8.03 8.41
N TYR A 44 -6.35 7.71 9.06
CA TYR A 44 -6.34 7.21 10.42
C TYR A 44 -6.89 8.24 11.41
N ILE A 45 -6.49 9.51 11.28
CA ILE A 45 -7.01 10.61 12.12
C ILE A 45 -8.50 10.82 11.89
N MET A 46 -8.95 10.81 10.63
CA MET A 46 -10.37 10.97 10.29
C MET A 46 -11.22 9.82 10.85
N LEU A 47 -10.71 8.60 10.77
CA LEU A 47 -11.37 7.41 11.32
C LEU A 47 -11.41 7.47 12.85
N PHE A 48 -10.35 7.96 13.49
CA PHE A 48 -10.27 8.16 14.93
C PHE A 48 -11.28 9.19 15.44
N LEU A 49 -11.36 10.36 14.79
CA LEU A 49 -12.35 11.40 15.12
C LEU A 49 -13.79 10.92 14.94
N LEU A 50 -14.01 10.05 13.96
CA LEU A 50 -15.34 9.52 13.66
C LEU A 50 -15.73 8.37 14.60
N ALA A 51 -14.77 7.58 15.05
CA ALA A 51 -14.97 6.47 16.00
C ALA A 51 -15.37 6.96 17.40
N GLU A 52 -14.96 8.17 17.81
CA GLU A 52 -15.41 8.78 19.07
C GLU A 52 -16.94 8.97 19.13
N ASN A 53 -17.60 9.02 17.97
CA ASN A 53 -19.01 9.36 17.87
C ASN A 53 -19.96 8.14 17.79
N GLN A 54 -19.47 6.90 17.57
CA GLN A 54 -20.33 5.73 17.33
C GLN A 54 -19.74 4.39 17.81
N THR A 55 -20.54 3.60 18.53
CA THR A 55 -20.29 2.20 18.97
C THR A 55 -20.66 1.13 17.93
N GLU A 56 -20.85 1.53 16.67
CA GLU A 56 -21.27 0.67 15.56
C GLU A 56 -20.07 0.31 14.65
N LYS A 57 -20.21 -0.71 13.80
CA LYS A 57 -19.14 -1.23 12.93
C LYS A 57 -18.50 -0.10 12.09
N LEU A 58 -17.16 -0.03 12.10
CA LEU A 58 -16.35 0.93 11.33
C LEU A 58 -16.75 1.05 9.85
N MET A 59 -17.19 -0.04 9.24
CA MET A 59 -17.62 -0.07 7.84
C MET A 59 -18.94 0.69 7.60
N ASP A 60 -19.90 0.60 8.52
CA ASP A 60 -21.17 1.33 8.41
C ASP A 60 -20.96 2.83 8.61
N VAL A 61 -20.06 3.18 9.52
CA VAL A 61 -19.62 4.54 9.77
C VAL A 61 -18.95 5.15 8.53
N LEU A 62 -18.06 4.39 7.87
CA LEU A 62 -17.40 4.80 6.64
C LEU A 62 -18.42 5.01 5.50
N VAL A 63 -19.34 4.07 5.30
CA VAL A 63 -20.37 4.14 4.24
C VAL A 63 -21.35 5.30 4.49
N THR A 64 -21.67 5.56 5.76
CA THR A 64 -22.56 6.66 6.15
C THR A 64 -21.89 8.02 5.94
N SER A 65 -20.61 8.17 6.31
CA SER A 65 -19.85 9.39 6.00
C SER A 65 -19.63 9.59 4.51
N LEU A 66 -19.48 8.52 3.73
CA LEU A 66 -19.37 8.58 2.27
C LEU A 66 -20.69 8.97 1.57
N LYS A 67 -21.85 8.79 2.22
CA LYS A 67 -23.15 9.24 1.71
C LYS A 67 -23.38 10.74 1.84
N GLY A 68 -22.62 11.44 2.70
CA GLY A 68 -22.70 12.90 2.83
C GLY A 68 -22.04 13.61 1.65
N CYS A 69 -22.61 14.72 1.18
CA CYS A 69 -22.03 15.53 0.10
C CYS A 69 -21.23 16.73 0.67
N SER A 70 -20.10 16.45 1.34
CA SER A 70 -19.24 17.48 1.95
C SER A 70 -17.77 17.31 1.53
N LEU A 71 -16.97 18.37 1.65
CA LEU A 71 -15.51 18.35 1.42
C LEU A 71 -14.82 17.23 2.21
N ILE A 72 -15.37 16.89 3.39
CA ILE A 72 -14.92 15.79 4.25
C ILE A 72 -14.99 14.46 3.49
N THR A 73 -16.08 14.20 2.77
CA THR A 73 -16.28 12.97 1.98
C THR A 73 -15.27 12.85 0.85
N LEU A 74 -14.97 13.95 0.17
CA LEU A 74 -13.98 13.98 -0.89
C LEU A 74 -12.57 13.74 -0.35
N LEU A 75 -12.23 14.35 0.78
CA LEU A 75 -10.96 14.11 1.49
C LEU A 75 -10.83 12.65 1.92
N LEU A 76 -11.89 12.09 2.48
CA LEU A 76 -11.95 10.70 2.94
C LEU A 76 -11.78 9.71 1.77
N GLY A 77 -12.42 9.97 0.63
CA GLY A 77 -12.27 9.18 -0.58
C GLY A 77 -10.85 9.21 -1.15
N LEU A 78 -10.23 10.39 -1.21
CA LEU A 78 -8.82 10.53 -1.63
C LEU A 78 -7.86 9.81 -0.69
N SER A 79 -8.11 9.91 0.62
CA SER A 79 -7.35 9.19 1.65
C SER A 79 -7.49 7.68 1.56
N LEU A 80 -8.71 7.17 1.28
CA LEU A 80 -8.99 5.75 1.07
C LEU A 80 -8.26 5.19 -0.15
N LEU A 81 -8.21 5.96 -1.26
CA LEU A 81 -7.44 5.57 -2.44
C LEU A 81 -5.95 5.46 -2.12
N GLY A 82 -5.38 6.44 -1.41
CA GLY A 82 -4.00 6.37 -0.94
C GLY A 82 -3.74 5.14 -0.05
N TRP A 83 -4.62 4.86 0.91
CA TRP A 83 -4.49 3.67 1.74
C TRP A 83 -4.55 2.36 0.92
N ALA A 84 -5.50 2.24 0.00
CA ALA A 84 -5.67 1.05 -0.84
C ALA A 84 -4.42 0.79 -1.71
N ILE A 85 -3.83 1.85 -2.28
CA ILE A 85 -2.60 1.74 -3.08
C ILE A 85 -1.46 1.19 -2.22
N LYS A 86 -1.28 1.68 -0.98
CA LYS A 86 -0.27 1.12 -0.06
C LYS A 86 -0.50 -0.37 0.22
N GLN A 87 -1.74 -0.80 0.42
CA GLN A 87 -2.05 -2.21 0.67
C GLN A 87 -1.71 -3.09 -0.55
N VAL A 88 -2.08 -2.65 -1.75
CA VAL A 88 -1.73 -3.34 -3.00
C VAL A 88 -0.22 -3.43 -3.18
N VAL A 89 0.51 -2.35 -2.90
CA VAL A 89 1.99 -2.36 -2.96
C VAL A 89 2.59 -3.35 -1.97
N ASN A 90 2.09 -3.41 -0.73
CA ASN A 90 2.56 -4.37 0.27
C ASN A 90 2.34 -5.82 -0.18
N ILE A 91 1.19 -6.13 -0.79
CA ILE A 91 0.92 -7.46 -1.35
C ILE A 91 1.90 -7.80 -2.49
N ILE A 92 2.14 -6.85 -3.40
CA ILE A 92 3.09 -7.05 -4.51
C ILE A 92 4.50 -7.31 -3.95
N GLN A 93 4.93 -6.58 -2.92
CA GLN A 93 6.23 -6.81 -2.29
C GLN A 93 6.32 -8.20 -1.65
N MET A 94 5.26 -8.66 -0.97
CA MET A 94 5.24 -9.99 -0.36
C MET A 94 5.32 -11.09 -1.42
N LYS A 95 4.55 -10.98 -2.51
CA LYS A 95 4.60 -11.93 -3.62
C LYS A 95 6.00 -11.95 -4.27
N THR A 96 6.55 -10.78 -4.56
CA THR A 96 7.88 -10.66 -5.19
C THR A 96 8.97 -11.25 -4.29
N ALA A 97 8.85 -11.07 -2.97
CA ALA A 97 9.78 -11.69 -2.02
C ALA A 97 9.67 -13.21 -2.00
N ALA A 98 8.46 -13.77 -2.09
CA ALA A 98 8.25 -15.21 -2.17
C ALA A 98 8.83 -15.81 -3.46
N ASP A 99 8.56 -15.19 -4.62
CA ASP A 99 9.09 -15.62 -5.92
C ASP A 99 10.63 -15.63 -5.93
N VAL A 100 11.25 -14.61 -5.32
CA VAL A 100 12.69 -14.53 -5.12
C VAL A 100 13.23 -15.69 -4.28
N CYS A 101 12.58 -16.00 -3.16
CA CYS A 101 13.01 -17.10 -2.29
C CYS A 101 12.92 -18.46 -2.99
N VAL A 102 11.86 -18.70 -3.76
CA VAL A 102 11.70 -19.94 -4.56
C VAL A 102 12.78 -20.07 -5.62
N LEU A 103 13.09 -18.97 -6.33
CA LEU A 103 14.15 -18.95 -7.34
C LEU A 103 15.53 -19.22 -6.71
N TYR A 104 15.80 -18.66 -5.54
CA TYR A 104 17.03 -18.91 -4.80
C TYR A 104 17.15 -20.37 -4.36
N ASP A 105 16.09 -20.96 -3.79
CA ASP A 105 16.09 -22.37 -3.36
C ASP A 105 16.24 -23.33 -4.55
N SER A 106 15.58 -23.02 -5.67
CA SER A 106 15.67 -23.82 -6.91
C SER A 106 17.08 -23.81 -7.50
N ASN A 107 17.75 -22.64 -7.52
CA ASN A 107 19.14 -22.54 -7.99
C ASN A 107 20.12 -23.25 -7.05
N LYS A 108 19.83 -23.33 -5.75
CA LYS A 108 20.70 -24.01 -4.77
C LYS A 108 20.59 -25.54 -4.82
N LYS A 109 19.47 -26.11 -5.27
CA LYS A 109 19.28 -27.57 -5.40
C LYS A 109 19.78 -28.16 -6.72
N GLY A 110 20.14 -27.31 -7.69
CA GLY A 110 20.60 -27.72 -9.04
C GLY A 110 22.12 -27.71 -9.27
N GLY A 111 22.93 -27.46 -8.23
CA GLY A 111 24.40 -27.54 -8.26
C GLY A 111 24.91 -28.43 -7.13
#